data_AF-A0A7V2PKZ6-F1
#
_entry.id   AF-A0A7V2PKZ6-F1
#
_cell.length_a   1.000
_cell.length_b   1.000
_cell.length_c   1.000
_cell.angle_alpha   90.00
_cell.angle_beta   90.00
_cell.angle_gamma   90.00
#
_symmetry.space_group_name_H-M   'P 1'
#
loop_
_entity.id
_entity.type
_entity.pdbx_description
1 polymer ?
#
loop_
_entity_poly.entity_id
_entity_poly.type
_entity_poly.pdbx_seq_one_letter_code
_entity_poly.pdbx_strand_id
1 'polypeptide(L)'
;MKRLLHSTTTLLLAVLLMILLALILNQPTSALPTATTRYVAPGGHCGAAASCYANVQAAVDAADPGDEIKVAQGAYAGVSARAGVTQTVYISKTVTIRGGYTTANWTTPDPVAHPTILDATGKGRVLYLVGPATVTISGLQIRSP
;
A
#
# COMPACT_ATOMS: atom_id res chain seq x y z
N MET A 1 32.08 -54.36 -17.52
CA MET A 1 30.69 -53.90 -17.25
C MET A 1 30.57 -52.95 -16.05
N LYS A 2 31.12 -53.26 -14.86
CA LYS A 2 31.02 -52.38 -13.67
C LYS A 2 31.55 -50.95 -13.88
N ARG A 3 32.66 -50.73 -14.61
CA ARG A 3 33.22 -49.39 -14.86
C ARG A 3 32.36 -48.46 -15.74
N LEU A 4 31.62 -49.01 -16.71
CA LEU A 4 30.69 -48.23 -17.53
C LEU A 4 29.43 -47.82 -16.73
N LEU A 5 28.98 -48.67 -15.80
CA LEU A 5 27.81 -48.39 -14.97
C LEU A 5 28.07 -47.26 -13.96
N HIS A 6 29.31 -47.14 -13.43
CA HIS A 6 29.68 -46.04 -12.51
C HIS A 6 29.88 -44.70 -13.23
N SER A 7 30.27 -44.71 -14.51
CA SER A 7 30.45 -43.50 -15.32
C SER A 7 29.11 -42.88 -15.76
N THR A 8 28.12 -43.73 -16.02
CA THR A 8 26.78 -43.29 -16.40
C THR A 8 25.99 -42.74 -15.21
N THR A 9 26.13 -43.32 -14.02
CA THR A 9 25.49 -42.80 -12.80
C THR A 9 26.05 -41.45 -12.36
N THR A 10 27.37 -41.22 -12.46
CA THR A 10 27.95 -39.91 -12.15
C THR A 10 27.51 -38.83 -13.14
N LEU A 11 27.39 -39.17 -14.43
CA LEU A 11 26.90 -38.25 -15.45
C LEU A 11 25.43 -37.86 -15.20
N LEU A 12 24.57 -38.83 -14.85
CA LEU A 12 23.16 -38.57 -14.53
C LEU A 12 23.00 -37.69 -13.29
N LEU A 13 23.82 -37.91 -12.25
CA LEU A 13 23.79 -37.11 -11.03
C LEU A 13 24.24 -35.67 -11.29
N ALA A 14 25.27 -35.47 -12.12
CA ALA A 14 25.75 -34.16 -12.51
C ALA A 14 24.73 -33.37 -13.34
N VAL A 15 24.04 -34.04 -14.28
CA VAL A 15 22.94 -33.43 -15.06
C VAL A 15 21.77 -33.04 -14.15
N LEU A 16 21.38 -33.91 -13.22
CA LEU A 16 20.32 -33.60 -12.25
C LEU A 16 20.69 -32.40 -11.36
N LEU A 17 21.94 -32.31 -10.90
CA LEU A 17 22.42 -31.18 -10.09
C LEU A 17 22.41 -29.87 -10.89
N MET A 18 22.80 -29.90 -12.17
CA MET A 18 22.74 -28.73 -13.04
C MET A 18 21.30 -28.28 -13.32
N ILE A 19 20.37 -29.22 -13.47
CA ILE A 19 18.93 -28.91 -13.63
C ILE A 19 18.37 -28.29 -12.35
N LEU A 20 18.69 -28.84 -11.17
CA LEU A 20 18.28 -28.26 -9.89
C LEU A 20 18.86 -26.86 -9.70
N LEU A 21 20.13 -26.65 -10.05
CA LEU A 21 20.77 -25.34 -9.95
C LEU A 21 20.10 -24.34 -10.89
N ALA A 22 19.83 -24.71 -12.14
CA ALA A 22 19.12 -23.86 -13.09
C ALA A 22 17.70 -23.49 -12.60
N LEU A 23 16.99 -24.41 -11.95
CA LEU A 23 15.67 -24.16 -11.35
C LEU A 23 15.73 -23.17 -10.17
N ILE A 24 16.82 -23.20 -9.39
CA ILE A 24 17.02 -22.28 -8.26
C ILE A 24 17.43 -20.88 -8.77
N LEU A 25 18.28 -20.78 -9.80
CA LEU A 25 18.66 -19.48 -10.38
C LEU A 25 17.55 -18.84 -11.22
N ASN A 26 16.57 -19.63 -11.69
CA ASN A 26 15.45 -19.13 -12.49
C ASN A 26 14.18 -18.86 -11.66
N GLN A 27 14.32 -18.65 -10.35
CA GLN A 27 13.19 -18.18 -9.55
C GLN A 27 12.93 -16.70 -9.86
N PRO A 28 11.67 -16.29 -10.12
CA PRO A 28 11.34 -14.89 -10.27
C PRO A 28 11.64 -14.18 -8.96
N THR A 29 12.69 -13.34 -8.94
CA THR A 29 12.94 -12.42 -7.86
C THR A 29 11.84 -11.37 -7.88
N SER A 30 10.78 -11.62 -7.10
CA SER A 30 9.80 -10.58 -6.81
C SER A 30 10.51 -9.54 -5.95
N ALA A 31 11.08 -8.52 -6.58
CA ALA A 31 11.50 -7.33 -5.87
C ALA A 31 10.26 -6.80 -5.13
N LEU A 32 10.40 -6.48 -3.84
CA LEU A 32 9.35 -5.74 -3.15
C LEU A 32 9.08 -4.46 -3.96
N PRO A 33 7.82 -4.10 -4.21
CA PRO A 33 7.53 -2.82 -4.83
C PRO A 33 8.22 -1.73 -4.01
N THR A 34 9.00 -0.89 -4.68
CA THR A 34 9.60 0.28 -4.03
C THR A 34 8.47 1.14 -3.51
N ALA A 35 8.43 1.39 -2.20
CA ALA A 35 7.41 2.24 -1.60
C ALA A 35 7.37 3.60 -2.33
N THR A 36 6.19 3.95 -2.82
CA THR A 36 5.93 5.20 -3.53
C THR A 36 5.03 6.12 -2.69
N THR A 37 4.96 7.39 -3.08
CA THR A 37 4.06 8.36 -2.45
C THR A 37 2.80 8.56 -3.29
N ARG A 38 1.64 8.51 -2.65
CA ARG A 38 0.33 8.87 -3.19
C ARG A 38 -0.15 10.16 -2.52
N TYR A 39 -0.83 11.02 -3.27
CA TYR A 39 -1.29 12.32 -2.78
C TYR A 39 -2.80 12.41 -2.81
N VAL A 40 -3.39 12.96 -1.75
CA VAL A 40 -4.83 13.13 -1.63
C VAL A 40 -5.12 14.59 -1.34
N ALA A 41 -5.95 15.22 -2.17
CA ALA A 41 -6.39 16.59 -1.98
C ALA A 41 -7.88 16.74 -2.33
N PRO A 42 -8.59 17.73 -1.79
CA PRO A 42 -10.00 17.95 -2.12
C PRO A 42 -10.22 18.06 -3.64
N GLY A 43 -11.14 17.23 -4.16
CA GLY A 43 -11.46 17.18 -5.58
C GLY A 43 -10.36 16.62 -6.49
N GLY A 44 -9.24 16.11 -5.93
CA GLY A 44 -8.13 15.56 -6.72
C GLY A 44 -7.21 16.63 -7.31
N HIS A 45 -7.09 17.78 -6.62
CA HIS A 45 -6.25 18.90 -7.06
C HIS A 45 -4.94 18.95 -6.25
N CYS A 46 -3.94 18.12 -6.58
CA CYS A 46 -2.70 18.03 -5.79
C CYS A 46 -1.57 18.98 -6.24
N GLY A 47 -1.88 19.98 -7.07
CA GLY A 47 -0.87 20.85 -7.67
C GLY A 47 0.00 20.08 -8.66
N ALA A 48 1.33 20.17 -8.52
CA ALA A 48 2.28 19.47 -9.38
C ALA A 48 2.50 17.99 -9.03
N ALA A 49 1.93 17.51 -7.91
CA ALA A 49 2.13 16.14 -7.48
C ALA A 49 1.35 15.14 -8.36
N ALA A 50 2.05 14.19 -8.96
CA ALA A 50 1.47 13.06 -9.69
C ALA A 50 0.85 12.02 -8.75
N SER A 51 0.04 11.09 -9.25
CA SER A 51 -0.70 10.10 -8.42
C SER A 51 -1.62 10.78 -7.40
N CYS A 52 -2.44 11.71 -7.91
CA CYS A 52 -3.37 12.49 -7.12
C CYS A 52 -4.77 11.84 -7.09
N TYR A 53 -5.37 11.81 -5.91
CA TYR A 53 -6.69 11.24 -5.67
C TYR A 53 -7.60 12.22 -4.93
N ALA A 54 -8.90 12.17 -5.23
CA ALA A 54 -9.88 13.06 -4.60
C ALA A 54 -10.31 12.62 -3.19
N ASN A 55 -10.05 11.37 -2.80
CA ASN A 55 -10.39 10.83 -1.50
C ASN A 55 -9.36 9.77 -1.07
N VAL A 56 -9.28 9.54 0.24
CA VAL A 56 -8.28 8.64 0.85
C VAL A 56 -8.50 7.18 0.44
N GLN A 57 -9.76 6.73 0.28
CA GLN A 57 -10.03 5.36 -0.15
C GLN A 57 -9.46 5.05 -1.53
N ALA A 58 -9.60 5.96 -2.50
CA ALA A 58 -9.05 5.77 -3.84
C ALA A 58 -7.52 5.66 -3.84
N ALA A 59 -6.84 6.43 -2.99
CA ALA A 59 -5.39 6.29 -2.81
C ALA A 59 -5.01 4.95 -2.16
N VAL A 60 -5.76 4.49 -1.15
CA VAL A 60 -5.55 3.15 -0.53
C VAL A 60 -5.77 2.02 -1.55
N ASP A 61 -6.78 2.15 -2.41
CA ASP A 61 -7.07 1.17 -3.45
C ASP A 61 -5.90 1.05 -4.45
N ALA A 62 -5.32 2.18 -4.84
CA ALA A 62 -4.20 2.24 -5.78
C ALA A 62 -2.82 1.98 -5.15
N ALA A 63 -2.70 2.05 -3.82
CA ALA A 63 -1.44 1.89 -3.11
C ALA A 63 -0.90 0.46 -3.20
N ASP A 64 0.42 0.34 -3.33
CA ASP A 64 1.12 -0.93 -3.14
C ASP A 64 1.54 -1.11 -1.67
N PRO A 65 1.77 -2.34 -1.19
CA PRO A 65 2.28 -2.55 0.16
C PRO A 65 3.58 -1.78 0.40
N GLY A 66 3.59 -0.92 1.42
CA GLY A 66 4.71 -0.05 1.78
C GLY A 66 4.52 1.41 1.40
N ASP A 67 3.55 1.75 0.55
CA ASP A 67 3.31 3.13 0.10
C ASP A 67 2.99 4.10 1.24
N GLU A 68 3.35 5.37 1.05
CA GLU A 68 2.93 6.49 1.88
C GLU A 68 1.82 7.28 1.17
N ILE A 69 0.71 7.50 1.87
CA ILE A 69 -0.42 8.30 1.44
C ILE A 69 -0.39 9.61 2.21
N LYS A 70 -0.02 10.69 1.52
CA LYS A 70 -0.01 12.05 2.04
C LYS A 70 -1.34 12.74 1.75
N VAL A 71 -1.97 13.27 2.78
CA VAL A 71 -3.31 13.86 2.68
C VAL A 71 -3.24 15.34 3.02
N ALA A 72 -3.65 16.18 2.07
CA ALA A 72 -3.77 17.61 2.27
C ALA A 72 -4.99 17.93 3.13
N GLN A 73 -4.94 19.10 3.77
CA GLN A 73 -6.03 19.67 4.54
C GLN A 73 -7.37 19.59 3.82
N GLY A 74 -8.43 19.38 4.60
CA GLY A 74 -9.78 19.29 4.09
C GLY A 74 -10.63 18.28 4.86
N ALA A 75 -11.91 18.25 4.52
CA ALA A 75 -12.86 17.28 5.02
C ALA A 75 -13.15 16.22 3.94
N TYR A 76 -12.81 14.97 4.25
CA TYR A 76 -13.08 13.80 3.42
C TYR A 76 -14.22 13.03 4.07
N ALA A 77 -15.44 13.38 3.67
CA ALA A 77 -16.67 12.92 4.28
C ALA A 77 -17.34 11.80 3.48
N GLY A 78 -18.11 10.97 4.18
CA GLY A 78 -18.93 9.92 3.61
C GLY A 78 -18.40 8.52 3.90
N VAL A 79 -19.15 7.53 3.43
CA VAL A 79 -18.87 6.11 3.64
C VAL A 79 -19.15 5.33 2.36
N SER A 80 -18.51 4.18 2.23
CA SER A 80 -18.81 3.19 1.20
C SER A 80 -18.95 1.81 1.83
N ALA A 81 -19.82 0.98 1.27
CA ALA A 81 -19.90 -0.43 1.64
C ALA A 81 -18.81 -1.22 0.91
N ARG A 82 -17.96 -1.93 1.65
CA ARG A 82 -16.88 -2.79 1.13
C ARG A 82 -16.76 -4.02 1.99
N ALA A 83 -16.69 -5.19 1.37
CA ALA A 83 -16.59 -6.48 2.07
C ALA A 83 -17.65 -6.66 3.20
N GLY A 84 -18.88 -6.16 2.99
CA GLY A 84 -19.96 -6.24 3.97
C GLY A 84 -19.91 -5.19 5.10
N VAL A 85 -18.97 -4.25 5.04
CA VAL A 85 -18.73 -3.25 6.08
C VAL A 85 -18.83 -1.85 5.48
N THR A 86 -19.52 -0.93 6.17
CA THR A 86 -19.67 0.48 5.79
C THR A 86 -18.64 1.36 6.50
N GLN A 87 -17.76 2.03 5.76
CA GLN A 87 -16.71 2.91 6.31
C GLN A 87 -16.25 4.00 5.34
N THR A 88 -15.59 5.03 5.86
CA THR A 88 -14.89 6.04 5.04
C THR A 88 -13.65 5.45 4.37
N VAL A 89 -12.81 4.71 5.10
CA VAL A 89 -11.60 4.06 4.57
C VAL A 89 -11.47 2.62 5.06
N TYR A 90 -11.45 1.69 4.11
CA TYR A 90 -11.15 0.27 4.28
C TYR A 90 -9.69 0.02 3.89
N ILE A 91 -8.91 -0.52 4.82
CA ILE A 91 -7.46 -0.71 4.67
C ILE A 91 -7.13 -2.18 4.88
N SER A 92 -6.60 -2.83 3.84
CA SER A 92 -6.14 -4.23 3.88
C SER A 92 -4.71 -4.41 3.39
N LYS A 93 -3.96 -3.31 3.26
CA LYS A 93 -2.57 -3.28 2.79
C LYS A 93 -1.71 -2.59 3.84
N THR A 94 -0.43 -2.99 3.91
CA THR A 94 0.57 -2.28 4.70
C THR A 94 0.80 -0.91 4.08
N VAL A 95 0.39 0.17 4.75
CA VAL A 95 0.51 1.54 4.25
C VAL A 95 0.73 2.53 5.39
N THR A 96 1.31 3.69 5.06
CA THR A 96 1.31 4.85 5.96
C THR A 96 0.33 5.88 5.45
N ILE A 97 -0.56 6.38 6.30
CA ILE A 97 -1.48 7.48 5.98
C ILE A 97 -1.17 8.66 6.90
N ARG A 98 -0.84 9.80 6.30
CA ARG A 98 -0.43 11.00 7.03
C ARG A 98 -1.16 12.24 6.54
N GLY A 99 -1.87 12.90 7.45
CA GLY A 99 -2.48 14.21 7.22
C GLY A 99 -1.56 15.37 7.62
N GLY A 100 -2.07 16.59 7.42
CA GLY A 100 -1.35 17.83 7.77
C GLY A 100 -0.65 18.49 6.60
N TYR A 101 -0.86 18.03 5.37
CA TYR A 101 -0.23 18.63 4.20
C TYR A 101 -1.07 19.74 3.57
N THR A 102 -0.48 20.45 2.63
CA THR A 102 -1.20 21.33 1.71
C THR A 102 -0.80 20.99 0.28
N THR A 103 -1.58 21.43 -0.70
CA THR A 103 -1.26 21.22 -2.12
C THR A 103 0.00 21.99 -2.57
N ALA A 104 0.46 22.95 -1.75
CA ALA A 104 1.70 23.69 -1.94
C ALA A 104 2.89 23.10 -1.16
N ASN A 105 2.65 22.29 -0.12
CA ASN A 105 3.68 21.67 0.70
C ASN A 105 3.34 20.23 1.05
N TRP A 106 4.01 19.30 0.37
CA TRP A 106 3.93 17.85 0.60
C TRP A 106 5.14 17.28 1.36
N THR A 107 6.04 18.14 1.82
CA THR A 107 7.28 17.75 2.49
C THR A 107 7.12 17.76 4.00
N THR A 108 6.54 18.83 4.54
CA THR A 108 6.43 19.04 5.99
C THR A 108 4.95 19.05 6.42
N PRO A 109 4.48 18.04 7.18
CA PRO A 109 3.13 18.03 7.69
C PRO A 109 2.99 18.96 8.90
N ASP A 110 1.93 19.76 8.95
CA ASP A 110 1.48 20.51 10.11
C ASP A 110 -0.02 20.24 10.33
N PRO A 111 -0.39 19.18 11.09
CA PRO A 111 -1.78 18.82 11.29
C PRO A 111 -2.56 19.78 12.20
N VAL A 112 -1.89 20.72 12.86
CA VAL A 112 -2.55 21.76 13.67
C VAL A 112 -2.98 22.91 12.76
N ALA A 113 -2.09 23.40 11.90
CA ALA A 113 -2.41 24.48 10.95
C ALA A 113 -3.24 23.98 9.75
N HIS A 114 -3.06 22.73 9.34
CA HIS A 114 -3.63 22.14 8.12
C HIS A 114 -4.43 20.86 8.42
N PRO A 115 -5.54 20.97 9.16
CA PRO A 115 -6.28 19.81 9.63
C PRO A 115 -6.81 18.96 8.46
N THR A 116 -6.60 17.64 8.58
CA THR A 116 -7.13 16.63 7.68
C THR A 116 -8.19 15.83 8.42
N ILE A 117 -9.45 15.93 7.97
CA ILE A 117 -10.60 15.34 8.65
C ILE A 117 -11.12 14.17 7.84
N LEU A 118 -11.19 12.98 8.45
CA LEU A 118 -11.96 11.86 7.93
C LEU A 118 -13.29 11.80 8.69
N ASP A 119 -14.40 11.84 7.96
CA ASP A 119 -15.73 11.97 8.56
C ASP A 119 -16.70 10.91 8.02
N ALA A 120 -17.18 10.02 8.89
CA ALA A 120 -18.17 9.01 8.54
C ALA A 120 -19.61 9.55 8.49
N THR A 121 -19.85 10.79 8.92
CA THR A 121 -21.17 11.46 8.90
C THR A 121 -22.27 10.68 9.63
N GLY A 122 -21.91 9.91 10.65
CA GLY A 122 -22.85 9.08 11.43
C GLY A 122 -23.37 7.85 10.69
N LYS A 123 -22.85 7.57 9.49
CA LYS A 123 -23.34 6.50 8.60
C LYS A 123 -22.51 5.22 8.66
N GLY A 124 -21.52 5.14 9.54
CA GLY A 124 -20.65 3.97 9.67
C GLY A 124 -19.39 4.25 10.47
N ARG A 125 -18.33 3.50 10.17
CA ARG A 125 -17.00 3.71 10.77
C ARG A 125 -16.18 4.68 9.93
N VAL A 126 -15.20 5.34 10.53
CA VAL A 126 -14.25 6.13 9.74
C VAL A 126 -13.20 5.22 9.11
N LEU A 127 -12.54 4.40 9.93
CA LEU A 127 -11.48 3.50 9.49
C LEU A 127 -11.88 2.06 9.78
N TYR A 128 -11.58 1.15 8.85
CA TYR A 128 -11.71 -0.28 9.04
C TYR A 128 -10.46 -0.98 8.52
N LEU A 129 -9.72 -1.64 9.42
CA LEU A 129 -8.43 -2.25 9.13
C LEU A 129 -8.56 -3.77 9.14
N VAL A 130 -8.03 -4.44 8.12
CA VAL A 130 -8.06 -5.91 7.97
C VAL A 130 -6.65 -6.42 7.72
N GLY A 131 -6.28 -7.51 8.40
CA GLY A 131 -4.91 -8.05 8.40
C GLY A 131 -4.73 -9.38 7.65
N PRO A 132 -3.48 -9.87 7.55
CA PRO A 132 -2.27 -9.29 8.15
C PRO A 132 -1.74 -8.07 7.36
N ALA A 133 -1.69 -6.89 8.00
CA ALA A 133 -1.20 -5.64 7.42
C ALA A 133 -0.66 -4.73 8.53
N THR A 134 0.43 -4.01 8.24
CA THR A 134 0.99 -3.00 9.15
C THR A 134 0.54 -1.61 8.69
N VAL A 135 -0.33 -0.96 9.47
CA VAL A 135 -0.91 0.34 9.10
C VAL A 135 -0.42 1.41 10.06
N THR A 136 0.18 2.47 9.52
CA THR A 136 0.57 3.66 10.29
C THR A 136 -0.39 4.80 9.98
N ILE A 137 -0.96 5.42 11.00
CA ILE A 137 -1.90 6.54 10.85
C ILE A 137 -1.42 7.72 11.70
N SER A 138 -1.31 8.90 11.11
CA SER A 138 -0.85 10.10 11.83
C SER A 138 -1.41 11.39 11.23
N GLY A 139 -1.54 12.45 12.05
CA GLY A 139 -1.97 13.76 11.57
C GLY A 139 -3.40 13.84 11.02
N LEU A 140 -4.26 12.86 11.34
CA LEU A 140 -5.67 12.82 10.95
C LEU A 140 -6.58 13.14 12.13
N GLN A 141 -7.66 13.87 11.87
CA GLN A 141 -8.79 14.01 12.77
C GLN A 141 -9.89 13.03 12.36
N ILE A 142 -10.36 12.22 13.30
CA ILE A 142 -11.32 11.14 13.07
C ILE A 142 -12.67 11.56 13.63
N ARG A 143 -13.70 11.65 12.78
CA ARG A 143 -15.04 12.11 13.14
C ARG A 143 -16.13 11.12 12.71
N SER A 144 -17.08 10.88 13.60
CA SER A 144 -18.30 10.12 13.29
C SER A 144 -19.50 10.75 14.01
N PRO A 145 -19.88 12.00 13.68
CA PRO A 145 -20.98 12.70 14.33
C PRO A 145 -22.35 12.23 13.85
#